data_AF-A0A920I3G5-F1
#
_entry.id   AF-A0A920I3G5-F1
#
_cell.length_a   1.000
_cell.length_b   1.000
_cell.length_c   1.000
_cell.angle_alpha   90.00
_cell.angle_beta   90.00
_cell.angle_gamma   90.00
#
_symmetry.space_group_name_H-M   'P 1'
#
loop_
_entity.id
_entity.type
_entity.pdbx_description
1 polymer ?
#
loop_
_entity_poly.entity_id
_entity_poly.type
_entity_poly.pdbx_seq_one_letter_code
_entity_poly.pdbx_strand_id
1 'polypeptide(L)' 'MSAYARINHAEFESEDALAHFEDEYNAHFREWFPDMKIAIGVRTGSKSLLMLSVYPSEEAADDRSKPVKKP' A
#
# COMPACT_ATOMS: atom_id res chain seq x y z
N MET A 1 0.64 22.22 8.06
CA MET A 1 1.12 20.84 7.85
C MET A 1 0.80 20.47 6.40
N SER A 2 1.78 20.00 5.63
CA SER A 2 1.53 19.51 4.27
C SER A 2 1.35 18.00 4.34
N ALA A 3 0.28 17.47 3.74
CA ALA A 3 0.13 16.03 3.57
C ALA A 3 1.25 15.50 2.66
N TYR A 4 1.60 14.22 2.82
CA TYR A 4 2.60 13.53 2.01
C TYR A 4 1.92 12.43 1.19
N ALA A 5 2.03 12.50 -0.13
CA ALA A 5 1.49 11.49 -1.04
C ALA A 5 2.62 10.59 -1.56
N ARG A 6 2.39 9.28 -1.57
CA ARG A 6 3.29 8.27 -2.14
C ARG A 6 2.59 7.52 -3.24
N ILE A 7 3.25 7.42 -4.39
CA ILE A 7 2.83 6.60 -5.52
C ILE A 7 3.85 5.49 -5.69
N ASN A 8 3.38 4.25 -5.70
CA ASN A 8 4.18 3.07 -6.00
C ASN A 8 3.58 2.36 -7.20
N HIS A 9 4.41 1.74 -8.02
CA HIS A 9 3.99 0.80 -9.06
C HIS A 9 4.66 -0.53 -8.76
N ALA A 10 3.85 -1.58 -8.64
CA ALA A 10 4.28 -2.92 -8.33
C ALA A 10 3.98 -3.87 -9.50
N GLU A 11 4.92 -4.78 -9.75
CA GLU A 11 4.80 -5.86 -10.72
C GLU A 11 4.84 -7.19 -9.94
N PHE A 12 3.99 -8.13 -10.34
CA PHE A 12 3.80 -9.41 -9.67
C PHE A 12 4.18 -10.58 -10.59
N GLU A 13 4.62 -11.68 -9.98
CA GLU A 13 5.03 -12.88 -10.71
C GLU A 13 3.85 -13.51 -11.49
N SER A 14 2.66 -13.47 -10.91
CA SER A 14 1.42 -14.01 -11.48
C SER A 14 0.20 -13.15 -11.15
N GLU A 15 -0.92 -13.39 -11.85
CA GLU A 15 -2.22 -12.76 -11.54
C GLU A 15 -2.73 -13.21 -10.17
N ASP A 16 -2.53 -14.47 -9.80
CA ASP A 16 -2.88 -14.99 -8.47
C ASP A 16 -2.09 -14.29 -7.35
N ALA A 17 -0.81 -13.97 -7.58
CA ALA A 17 0.00 -13.24 -6.61
C ALA A 17 -0.51 -11.80 -6.42
N LEU A 18 -0.94 -11.14 -7.50
CA LEU A 18 -1.59 -9.83 -7.41
C LEU A 18 -2.90 -9.91 -6.63
N ALA A 19 -3.76 -10.88 -6.95
CA ALA A 19 -5.04 -11.06 -6.27
C ALA A 19 -4.85 -11.33 -4.76
N HIS A 20 -3.91 -12.21 -4.41
CA HIS A 20 -3.57 -12.48 -3.01
C HIS A 20 -3.07 -11.22 -2.29
N PHE A 21 -2.20 -10.43 -2.92
CA PHE A 21 -1.75 -9.17 -2.35
C PHE A 21 -2.90 -8.18 -2.12
N GLU A 22 -3.82 -8.03 -3.08
CA GLU A 22 -4.97 -7.15 -2.94
C GLU A 22 -5.91 -7.58 -1.81
N ASP A 23 -6.15 -8.89 -1.66
CA ASP A 23 -6.98 -9.43 -0.58
C ASP A 23 -6.36 -9.14 0.80
N GLU A 24 -5.07 -9.45 0.96
CA GLU A 24 -4.33 -9.19 2.19
C GLU A 24 -4.25 -7.69 2.51
N TYR A 25 -3.95 -6.86 1.49
CA TYR A 25 -3.86 -5.41 1.66
C TYR A 25 -5.23 -4.83 2.05
N ASN A 26 -6.31 -5.20 1.38
CA ASN A 26 -7.65 -4.70 1.71
C ASN A 26 -8.10 -5.12 3.10
N ALA A 27 -7.75 -6.32 3.55
CA ALA A 27 -8.06 -6.81 4.89
C ALA A 27 -7.29 -6.09 5.99
N HIS A 28 -6.01 -5.75 5.75
CA HIS A 28 -5.09 -5.38 6.83
C HIS A 28 -4.43 -4.01 6.73
N PHE A 29 -4.62 -3.24 5.65
CA PHE A 29 -3.86 -2.00 5.43
C PHE A 29 -3.94 -0.99 6.59
N ARG A 30 -5.07 -0.92 7.30
CA ARG A 30 -5.23 0.00 8.44
C ARG A 30 -4.40 -0.41 9.64
N GLU A 31 -4.21 -1.72 9.85
CA GLU A 31 -3.36 -2.24 10.91
C GLU A 31 -1.88 -2.02 10.57
N TRP A 32 -1.53 -2.21 9.29
CA TRP A 32 -0.16 -2.07 8.79
C TRP A 32 0.30 -0.62 8.67
N PHE A 33 -0.63 0.29 8.37
CA PHE A 33 -0.39 1.70 8.07
C PHE A 33 -1.44 2.59 8.76
N PRO A 34 -1.43 2.68 10.10
CA PRO A 34 -2.50 3.37 10.86
C PRO A 34 -2.58 4.87 10.60
N ASP A 35 -1.47 5.49 10.18
CA ASP A 35 -1.43 6.91 9.86
C ASP A 35 -1.84 7.22 8.42
N MET A 36 -2.00 6.21 7.57
CA MET A 36 -2.45 6.38 6.20
C MET A 36 -3.91 6.86 6.16
N LYS A 37 -4.14 8.00 5.50
CA LYS A 37 -5.45 8.65 5.36
C LYS A 37 -6.21 8.20 4.13
N ILE A 38 -5.48 7.87 3.05
CA ILE A 38 -6.02 7.43 1.78
C ILE A 38 -5.18 6.25 1.29
N ALA A 39 -5.85 5.21 0.78
CA ALA A 39 -5.25 4.10 0.06
C ALA A 39 -6.10 3.84 -1.19
N ILE A 40 -5.47 3.91 -2.36
CA ILE A 40 -6.10 3.64 -3.65
C ILE A 40 -5.19 2.68 -4.41
N GLY A 41 -5.73 1.51 -4.77
CA GLY A 41 -5.11 0.59 -5.71
C GLY A 41 -5.79 0.68 -7.07
N VAL A 42 -5.01 0.74 -8.15
CA VAL A 42 -5.49 0.72 -9.54
C VAL A 42 -4.71 -0.34 -10.28
N ARG A 43 -5.37 -1.43 -10.69
CA ARG A 43 -4.74 -2.42 -11.57
C ARG A 43 -4.39 -1.76 -12.89
N THR A 44 -3.12 -1.83 -13.27
CA THR A 44 -2.61 -1.30 -14.56
C THR A 44 -2.43 -2.42 -15.59
N GLY A 45 -2.55 -3.68 -15.17
CA GLY A 45 -2.52 -4.88 -16.00
C GLY A 45 -2.91 -6.11 -15.18
N SER A 46 -2.84 -7.32 -15.77
CA SER A 46 -3.18 -8.57 -15.07
C SER A 46 -2.18 -8.95 -13.98
N LYS A 47 -1.00 -8.31 -13.95
CA LYS A 47 0.07 -8.56 -12.97
C LYS A 47 0.69 -7.28 -12.42
N SER A 48 0.00 -6.15 -12.53
CA SER A 48 0.55 -4.87 -12.14
C SER A 48 -0.47 -3.96 -11.46
N LEU A 49 0.01 -3.24 -10.45
CA LEU A 49 -0.81 -2.40 -9.57
C LEU A 49 -0.11 -1.08 -9.31
N LEU A 50 -0.82 0.02 -9.56
CA LEU A 50 -0.45 1.34 -9.09
C LEU A 50 -1.14 1.61 -7.76
N MET A 51 -0.37 2.00 -6.75
CA MET A 51 -0.87 2.32 -5.41
C MET A 51 -0.61 3.79 -5.10
N LEU A 52 -1.66 4.52 -4.75
CA LEU A 52 -1.58 5.86 -4.21
C LEU A 52 -1.95 5.83 -2.73
N SER A 53 -1.09 6.42 -1.91
CA SER A 53 -1.31 6.54 -0.47
C SER A 53 -1.04 7.97 0.00
N VAL A 54 -1.80 8.43 1.00
CA VAL A 54 -1.61 9.77 1.59
C VAL A 54 -1.44 9.66 3.09
N TYR A 55 -0.42 10.32 3.62
CA TYR A 55 -0.02 10.33 5.03
C TYR A 55 0.01 11.78 5.57
N PRO A 56 -0.04 11.96 6.90
CA PRO A 56 0.08 13.28 7.52
C PRO A 56 1.48 13.91 7.37
N SER A 57 2.53 13.09 7.17
CA SER A 57 3.91 13.49 6.95
C SER A 57 4.70 12.38 6.24
N GLU A 58 5.89 12.69 5.74
CA GLU A 58 6.83 11.70 5.18
C GLU A 58 7.28 10.69 6.24
N GLU A 59 7.58 11.15 7.46
CA GLU A 59 7.97 10.31 8.59
C GLU A 59 6.91 9.24 8.91
N ALA A 60 5.62 9.60 8.84
CA ALA A 60 4.52 8.65 9.03
C ALA A 60 4.43 7.60 7.90
N ALA A 61 4.89 7.94 6.70
CA ALA A 61 4.96 7.01 5.58
C ALA A 61 6.17 6.05 5.68
N ASP A 62 7.22 6.47 6.38
CA ASP A 62 8.47 5.72 6.58
C ASP A 62 8.55 4.99 7.92
N ASP A 63 7.51 5.07 8.75
CA ASP A 63 7.48 4.37 10.02
C ASP A 63 7.54 2.84 9.82
N ARG A 64 8.72 2.28 10.09
CA ARG A 64 9.02 0.83 10.06
C ARG A 64 9.01 0.21 11.46
N SER A 65 8.67 0.97 12.50
CA SER A 65 8.74 0.51 13.89
C SER A 65 7.71 -0.57 14.24
N LYS A 66 6.68 -0.75 13.40
CA LYS A 66 5.64 -1.76 13.60
C LYS A 66 6.01 -3.05 12.86
N PRO A 67 6.29 -4.14 13.59
CA PRO A 67 6.64 -5.43 13.00
C PRO A 67 5.35 -6.10 12.51
N VAL A 68 4.77 -5.57 11.44
CA VAL A 68 3.77 -6.33 10.72
C VAL A 68 4.46 -7.02 9.57
N LYS A 69 4.32 -8.36 9.49
CA LYS A 69 4.66 -9.11 8.29
C LYS A 69 3.74 -8.60 7.19
N LYS A 70 4.26 -7.66 6.40
CA LYS A 70 3.66 -7.24 5.14
C LYS A 70 3.89 -8.41 4.15
N PRO A 71 2.89 -8.78 3.35
CA PRO A 71 3.03 -9.79 2.31
C PRO A 71 4.13 -9.41 1.31
#